data_AF-A0A508TIV1-F1
#
_entry.id   AF-A0A508TIV1-F1
#
_cell.length_a   1.000
_cell.length_b   1.000
_cell.length_c   1.000
_cell.angle_alpha   90.00
_cell.angle_beta   90.00
_cell.angle_gamma   90.00
#
_symmetry.space_group_name_H-M   'P 1'
#
loop_
_entity.id
_entity.type
_entity.pdbx_description
1 polymer ?
#
loop_
_entity_poly.entity_id
_entity_poly.type
_entity_poly.pdbx_seq_one_letter_code
_entity_poly.pdbx_strand_id
1 'polypeptide(L)'
;MLCRSGTHFIFGFHALLNGLYKVEYGINGAFGRSIMCMHDGRLLGGNSAFAHLGTYQETGGGQLTAEVITERHNDDPHYKPLMGADVAVIKVRGRTEGSTILFEGASDAMPGGVFWANLAPLDDEALPPRGTVGPGGIVNGLYSIHLRVLDGVDAGLSGVMLLLDGRILGGDAFFYYLGSYSSADGRWKGEILNQEHTPAKGENPVFGGHEVGIGFSGACAGDRAELEGIALAGKRSLRLGATLRLMRTV
;
A
#
# COMPACT_ATOMS: atom_id res chain seq x y z
N MET A 1 41.21 17.26 11.55
CA MET A 1 40.11 18.16 11.93
C MET A 1 39.49 18.69 10.66
N LEU A 2 38.33 18.17 10.26
CA LEU A 2 37.33 18.84 9.42
C LEU A 2 36.08 17.96 9.48
N CYS A 3 35.16 18.43 10.31
CA CYS A 3 33.87 17.81 10.61
C CYS A 3 33.01 17.88 9.33
N ARG A 4 32.53 16.74 8.83
CA ARG A 4 31.46 16.73 7.82
C ARG A 4 30.17 17.07 8.55
N SER A 5 29.64 18.28 8.32
CA SER A 5 28.31 18.67 8.80
C SER A 5 27.27 17.80 8.10
N GLY A 6 26.54 17.01 8.86
CA GLY A 6 25.38 16.26 8.38
C GLY A 6 24.30 17.23 7.91
N THR A 7 23.94 17.14 6.64
CA THR A 7 22.78 17.81 6.08
C THR A 7 21.54 17.08 6.56
N HIS A 8 20.89 17.58 7.62
CA HIS A 8 19.52 17.20 7.93
C HIS A 8 18.64 17.82 6.84
N PHE A 9 18.19 17.00 5.89
CA PHE A 9 17.08 17.40 5.03
C PHE A 9 15.84 17.51 5.91
N ILE A 10 15.45 18.74 6.24
CA ILE A 10 14.10 19.01 6.72
C ILE A 10 13.20 18.73 5.52
N PHE A 11 12.53 17.57 5.51
CA PHE A 11 11.43 17.33 4.57
C PHE A 11 10.45 18.50 4.73
N GLY A 12 10.27 19.29 3.67
CA GLY A 12 9.25 20.33 3.67
C GLY A 12 7.89 19.69 3.94
N PHE A 13 7.05 20.33 4.75
CA PHE A 13 5.73 19.81 5.16
C PHE A 13 4.88 19.30 3.97
N HIS A 14 4.99 19.97 2.81
CA HIS A 14 4.34 19.57 1.56
C HIS A 14 4.84 18.24 0.97
N ALA A 15 6.12 17.92 1.13
CA ALA A 15 6.69 16.63 0.73
C ALA A 15 6.20 15.51 1.65
N LEU A 16 5.94 15.81 2.93
CA LEU A 16 5.39 14.85 3.88
C LEU A 16 3.90 14.53 3.64
N LEU A 17 3.19 15.27 2.80
CA LEU A 17 1.80 14.95 2.44
C LEU A 17 1.71 14.25 1.07
N ASN A 18 2.84 14.00 0.43
CA ASN A 18 2.96 13.36 -0.87
C ASN A 18 3.99 12.24 -0.79
N GLY A 19 3.57 11.06 -0.33
CA GLY A 19 4.49 9.96 -0.09
C GLY A 19 3.81 8.61 0.13
N LEU A 20 4.65 7.60 0.32
CA LEU A 20 4.23 6.26 0.73
C LEU A 20 4.56 6.06 2.21
N TYR A 21 3.63 5.47 2.96
CA TYR A 21 3.76 5.27 4.39
C TYR A 21 3.45 3.83 4.75
N LYS A 22 4.22 3.28 5.67
CA LYS A 22 3.74 2.17 6.50
C LYS A 22 2.90 2.76 7.62
N VAL A 23 1.79 2.09 7.92
CA VAL A 23 0.83 2.57 8.91
C VAL A 23 0.63 1.50 9.95
N GLU A 24 0.80 1.88 11.21
CA GLU A 24 0.26 1.13 12.35
C GLU A 24 -0.91 1.91 12.93
N TYR A 25 -1.99 1.23 13.26
CA TYR A 25 -3.19 1.86 13.80
C TYR A 25 -3.90 0.95 14.78
N GLY A 26 -4.75 1.53 15.61
CA GLY A 26 -5.54 0.75 16.56
C GLY A 26 -6.72 1.51 17.13
N ILE A 27 -7.59 0.73 17.78
CA ILE A 27 -8.78 1.21 18.49
C ILE A 27 -9.15 0.18 19.56
N ASN A 28 -9.43 0.63 20.78
CA ASN A 28 -9.84 -0.24 21.91
C ASN A 28 -8.96 -1.49 22.13
N GLY A 29 -7.64 -1.36 21.95
CA GLY A 29 -6.68 -2.44 22.14
C GLY A 29 -6.51 -3.39 20.94
N ALA A 30 -7.39 -3.33 19.94
CA ALA A 30 -7.15 -3.94 18.64
C ALA A 30 -6.18 -3.07 17.82
N PHE A 31 -5.32 -3.71 17.01
CA PHE A 31 -4.39 -3.00 16.13
C PHE A 31 -4.30 -3.68 14.77
N GLY A 32 -3.86 -2.91 13.77
CA GLY A 32 -3.62 -3.38 12.42
C GLY A 32 -2.47 -2.64 11.76
N ARG A 33 -2.09 -3.14 10.58
CA ARG A 33 -1.04 -2.57 9.75
C ARG A 33 -1.53 -2.39 8.33
N SER A 34 -1.00 -1.42 7.62
CA SER A 34 -1.32 -1.14 6.22
C SER A 34 -0.20 -0.36 5.55
N ILE A 35 -0.29 -0.27 4.23
CA ILE A 35 0.40 0.76 3.46
C ILE A 35 -0.61 1.86 3.12
N MET A 36 -0.13 3.10 3.05
CA MET A 36 -0.91 4.25 2.67
C MET A 36 -0.11 5.14 1.73
N CYS A 37 -0.67 5.48 0.59
CA CYS A 37 -0.19 6.56 -0.27
C CYS A 37 -0.99 7.82 0.03
N MET A 38 -0.28 8.91 0.34
CA MET A 38 -0.84 10.25 0.38
C MET A 38 -0.41 10.98 -0.88
N HIS A 39 -1.36 11.54 -1.63
CA HIS A 39 -1.06 12.34 -2.81
C HIS A 39 -2.23 13.25 -3.17
N ASP A 40 -1.97 14.53 -3.44
CA ASP A 40 -2.97 15.50 -3.92
C ASP A 40 -4.28 15.50 -3.10
N GLY A 41 -4.16 15.53 -1.77
CA GLY A 41 -5.30 15.56 -0.86
C GLY A 41 -6.03 14.23 -0.70
N ARG A 42 -5.49 13.12 -1.24
CA ARG A 42 -6.07 11.76 -1.14
C ARG A 42 -5.24 10.84 -0.27
N LEU A 43 -5.93 9.88 0.36
CA LEU A 43 -5.39 8.76 1.11
C LEU A 43 -5.84 7.48 0.43
N LEU A 44 -4.89 6.71 -0.10
CA LEU A 44 -5.17 5.48 -0.84
C LEU A 44 -4.22 4.38 -0.37
N GLY A 45 -4.79 3.33 0.21
CA GLY A 45 -3.99 2.30 0.83
C GLY A 45 -4.81 1.10 1.23
N GLY A 46 -4.26 0.29 2.13
CA GLY A 46 -4.89 -0.95 2.54
C GLY A 46 -3.91 -1.96 3.10
N ASN A 47 -4.45 -3.12 3.40
CA ASN A 47 -3.74 -4.29 3.86
C ASN A 47 -4.27 -5.55 3.14
N SER A 48 -3.98 -6.70 3.73
CA SER A 48 -4.32 -8.01 3.21
C SER A 48 -5.80 -8.25 2.93
N ALA A 49 -6.71 -7.51 3.59
CA ALA A 49 -8.14 -7.72 3.45
C ALA A 49 -9.01 -6.46 3.36
N PHE A 50 -8.47 -5.30 3.69
CA PHE A 50 -9.20 -4.04 3.69
C PHE A 50 -8.45 -2.98 2.89
N ALA A 51 -9.19 -2.25 2.06
CA ALA A 51 -8.70 -1.03 1.44
C ALA A 51 -9.09 0.17 2.28
N HIS A 52 -8.23 1.18 2.28
CA HIS A 52 -8.43 2.45 2.97
C HIS A 52 -8.44 3.57 1.94
N LEU A 53 -9.56 4.28 1.87
CA LEU A 53 -9.86 5.28 0.87
C LEU A 53 -10.29 6.57 1.56
N GLY A 54 -9.63 7.68 1.29
CA GLY A 54 -9.94 8.90 2.01
C GLY A 54 -9.43 10.17 1.35
N THR A 55 -9.72 11.27 2.03
CA THR A 55 -9.22 12.60 1.68
C THR A 55 -8.65 13.29 2.91
N TYR A 56 -7.67 14.15 2.70
CA TYR A 56 -7.12 15.01 3.74
C TYR A 56 -7.07 16.47 3.30
N GLN A 57 -7.12 17.38 4.26
CA GLN A 57 -6.85 18.81 4.06
C GLN A 57 -5.88 19.32 5.13
N GLU A 58 -4.85 20.03 4.70
CA GLU A 58 -3.96 20.79 5.60
C GLU A 58 -4.76 21.93 6.26
N THR A 59 -4.69 22.00 7.58
CA THR A 59 -5.28 23.09 8.38
C THR A 59 -4.24 24.10 8.86
N GLY A 60 -2.97 23.89 8.49
CA GLY A 60 -1.83 24.75 8.76
C GLY A 60 -1.05 24.36 10.02
N GLY A 61 0.19 24.85 10.11
CA GLY A 61 1.02 24.70 11.31
C GLY A 61 1.32 23.25 11.69
N GLY A 62 1.51 22.36 10.71
CA GLY A 62 1.79 20.96 11.00
C GLY A 62 0.55 20.06 11.07
N GLN A 63 -0.66 20.62 10.91
CA GLN A 63 -1.92 19.93 11.19
C GLN A 63 -2.73 19.65 9.93
N LEU A 64 -3.54 18.60 9.99
CA LEU A 64 -4.51 18.25 8.95
C LEU A 64 -5.78 17.63 9.52
N THR A 65 -6.83 17.58 8.72
CA THR A 65 -8.02 16.75 8.97
C THR A 65 -8.15 15.73 7.85
N ALA A 66 -8.62 14.52 8.16
CA ALA A 66 -8.90 13.52 7.16
C ALA A 66 -10.14 12.69 7.49
N GLU A 67 -10.76 12.17 6.44
CA GLU A 67 -11.80 11.15 6.53
C GLU A 67 -11.34 9.94 5.72
N VAL A 68 -11.40 8.75 6.32
CA VAL A 68 -10.96 7.49 5.74
C VAL A 68 -12.09 6.46 5.83
N ILE A 69 -12.43 5.88 4.70
CA ILE A 69 -13.32 4.74 4.56
C ILE A 69 -12.45 3.49 4.50
N THR A 70 -12.66 2.54 5.41
CA THR A 70 -12.11 1.18 5.30
C THR A 70 -13.19 0.28 4.71
N GLU A 71 -12.83 -0.52 3.71
CA GLU A 71 -13.75 -1.43 3.00
C GLU A 71 -13.08 -2.78 2.74
N ARG A 72 -13.76 -3.88 3.08
CA ARG A 72 -13.29 -5.24 2.81
C ARG A 72 -13.15 -5.51 1.31
N HIS A 73 -12.02 -6.11 0.91
CA HIS A 73 -11.81 -6.66 -0.43
C HIS A 73 -11.50 -8.17 -0.44
N ASN A 74 -11.20 -8.75 0.73
CA ASN A 74 -10.93 -10.18 0.88
C ASN A 74 -11.95 -10.81 1.85
N ASP A 75 -12.71 -11.77 1.35
CA ASP A 75 -13.78 -12.46 2.08
C ASP A 75 -13.29 -13.60 3.00
N ASP A 76 -11.97 -13.82 3.10
CA ASP A 76 -11.43 -14.79 4.03
C ASP A 76 -11.84 -14.43 5.49
N PRO A 77 -12.59 -15.31 6.18
CA PRO A 77 -13.17 -15.03 7.48
C PRO A 77 -12.15 -14.92 8.61
N HIS A 78 -10.88 -15.29 8.38
CA HIS A 78 -9.79 -15.10 9.35
C HIS A 78 -9.41 -13.63 9.49
N TYR A 79 -9.65 -12.80 8.46
CA TYR A 79 -9.46 -11.36 8.57
C TYR A 79 -10.66 -10.70 9.25
N LYS A 80 -10.49 -10.39 10.53
CA LYS A 80 -11.51 -9.69 11.32
C LYS A 80 -11.45 -8.18 11.08
N PRO A 81 -12.60 -7.51 10.88
CA PRO A 81 -12.63 -6.06 10.77
C PRO A 81 -12.25 -5.42 12.11
N LEU A 82 -11.39 -4.39 12.06
CA LEU A 82 -10.90 -3.69 13.26
C LEU A 82 -12.05 -3.09 14.10
N MET A 83 -13.08 -2.59 13.43
CA MET A 83 -14.24 -1.93 14.05
C MET A 83 -15.51 -2.80 14.02
N GLY A 84 -15.39 -4.11 13.80
CA GLY A 84 -16.54 -5.03 13.78
C GLY A 84 -17.44 -4.94 12.54
N ALA A 85 -17.14 -4.06 11.59
CA ALA A 85 -17.88 -3.87 10.35
C ALA A 85 -16.95 -3.92 9.12
N ASP A 86 -17.44 -4.50 8.03
CA ASP A 86 -16.67 -4.61 6.77
C ASP A 86 -16.51 -3.27 6.04
N VAL A 87 -17.35 -2.30 6.39
CA VAL A 87 -17.23 -0.91 5.97
C VAL A 87 -17.30 -0.01 7.20
N ALA A 88 -16.35 0.91 7.35
CA ALA A 88 -16.39 1.90 8.42
C ALA A 88 -15.76 3.22 7.98
N VAL A 89 -16.27 4.33 8.51
CA VAL A 89 -15.76 5.68 8.28
C VAL A 89 -15.04 6.16 9.52
N ILE A 90 -13.81 6.62 9.36
CA ILE A 90 -12.95 7.14 10.43
C ILE A 90 -12.69 8.61 10.15
N LYS A 91 -13.07 9.46 11.09
CA LYS A 91 -12.76 10.90 11.05
C LYS A 91 -11.59 11.16 11.96
N VAL A 92 -10.51 11.72 11.43
CA VAL A 92 -9.26 11.93 12.15
C VAL A 92 -8.79 13.38 12.06
N ARG A 93 -8.13 13.81 13.13
CA ARG A 93 -7.22 14.95 13.12
C ARG A 93 -5.81 14.43 13.08
N GLY A 94 -4.99 15.05 12.25
CA GLY A 94 -3.60 14.69 12.07
C GLY A 94 -2.65 15.80 12.47
N ARG A 95 -1.47 15.40 12.92
CA ARG A 95 -0.33 16.29 13.13
C ARG A 95 0.96 15.60 12.70
N THR A 96 1.92 16.40 12.25
CA THR A 96 3.27 15.91 11.97
C THR A 96 4.13 15.93 13.21
N GLU A 97 4.91 14.87 13.41
CA GLU A 97 5.91 14.76 14.47
C GLU A 97 7.23 14.25 13.87
N GLY A 98 8.19 15.15 13.67
CA GLY A 98 9.39 14.85 12.91
C GLY A 98 9.04 14.47 11.46
N SER A 99 9.30 13.21 11.08
CA SER A 99 8.97 12.66 9.76
C SER A 99 7.71 11.79 9.75
N THR A 100 6.99 11.65 10.87
CA THR A 100 5.75 10.85 10.90
C THR A 100 4.51 11.74 10.91
N ILE A 101 3.38 11.15 10.49
CA ILE A 101 2.06 11.74 10.67
C ILE A 101 1.32 10.90 11.71
N LEU A 102 0.84 11.56 12.76
CA LEU A 102 0.03 10.96 13.80
C LEU A 102 -1.43 11.34 13.58
N PHE A 103 -2.31 10.35 13.54
CA PHE A 103 -3.75 10.53 13.51
C PHE A 103 -4.37 10.13 14.85
N GLU A 104 -5.35 10.94 15.28
CA GLU A 104 -6.27 10.61 16.35
C GLU A 104 -7.70 10.90 15.88
N GLY A 105 -8.64 10.02 16.19
CA GLY A 105 -10.00 10.16 15.71
C GLY A 105 -10.99 9.19 16.30
N ALA A 106 -12.13 9.10 15.62
CA ALA A 106 -13.24 8.24 16.03
C ALA A 106 -13.99 7.71 14.81
N SER A 107 -14.80 6.68 15.04
CA SER A 107 -15.67 6.06 14.05
C SER A 107 -17.00 5.71 14.68
N ASP A 108 -18.10 5.99 13.96
CA ASP A 108 -19.45 5.63 14.40
C ASP A 108 -19.66 4.10 14.41
N ALA A 109 -18.82 3.33 13.70
CA ALA A 109 -18.82 1.88 13.76
C ALA A 109 -18.35 1.33 15.12
N MET A 110 -17.65 2.14 15.92
CA MET A 110 -17.21 1.79 17.27
C MET A 110 -17.36 2.98 18.23
N PRO A 111 -18.60 3.28 18.67
CA PRO A 111 -18.87 4.41 19.55
C PRO A 111 -18.04 4.37 20.83
N GLY A 112 -17.47 5.52 21.21
CA GLY A 112 -16.62 5.66 22.39
C GLY A 112 -15.20 5.12 22.23
N GLY A 113 -14.87 4.48 21.10
CA GLY A 113 -13.51 4.08 20.77
C GLY A 113 -12.66 5.25 20.30
N VAL A 114 -11.41 5.31 20.76
CA VAL A 114 -10.41 6.27 20.29
C VAL A 114 -9.51 5.60 19.27
N PHE A 115 -9.62 6.02 18.02
CA PHE A 115 -8.76 5.57 16.94
C PHE A 115 -7.43 6.34 16.98
N TRP A 116 -6.33 5.63 16.77
CA TRP A 116 -5.02 6.22 16.54
C TRP A 116 -4.35 5.60 15.32
N ALA A 117 -3.52 6.35 14.61
CA ALA A 117 -2.62 5.82 13.59
C ALA A 117 -1.27 6.57 13.58
N ASN A 118 -0.21 5.83 13.26
CA ASN A 118 1.12 6.35 13.02
C ASN A 118 1.55 6.00 11.59
N LEU A 119 1.70 7.02 10.75
CA LEU A 119 2.17 6.91 9.38
C LEU A 119 3.66 7.24 9.37
N ALA A 120 4.48 6.22 9.16
CA ALA A 120 5.92 6.39 9.00
C ALA A 120 6.28 6.29 7.50
N PRO A 121 7.01 7.27 6.96
CA PRO A 121 7.35 7.29 5.54
C PRO A 121 8.21 6.07 5.19
N LEU A 122 7.94 5.51 4.02
CA LEU A 122 8.77 4.53 3.36
C LEU A 122 9.63 5.26 2.33
N ASP A 123 10.87 4.82 2.21
CA ASP A 123 11.79 5.32 1.20
C ASP A 123 11.34 4.82 -0.18
N ASP A 124 11.17 5.75 -1.12
CA ASP A 124 10.77 5.50 -2.49
C ASP A 124 11.84 5.94 -3.51
N GLU A 125 13.05 6.30 -3.06
CA GLU A 125 14.17 6.72 -3.90
C GLU A 125 14.60 5.62 -4.89
N ALA A 126 14.37 4.35 -4.55
CA ALA A 126 14.68 3.19 -5.37
C ALA A 126 13.61 2.89 -6.45
N LEU A 127 12.58 3.72 -6.61
CA LEU A 127 11.56 3.50 -7.63
C LEU A 127 12.19 3.53 -9.05
N PRO A 128 12.02 2.46 -9.86
CA PRO A 128 12.49 2.46 -11.23
C PRO A 128 11.81 3.58 -12.03
N PRO A 129 12.33 4.03 -13.19
CA PRO A 129 11.67 5.05 -14.03
C PRO A 129 10.22 4.69 -14.36
N ARG A 130 9.35 5.71 -14.54
CA ARG A 130 7.94 5.47 -14.86
C ARG A 130 7.85 4.76 -16.21
N GLY A 131 7.05 3.70 -16.28
CA GLY A 131 6.71 3.13 -17.58
C GLY A 131 5.66 3.98 -18.30
N THR A 132 5.44 3.69 -19.58
CA THR A 132 4.50 4.44 -20.41
C THR A 132 3.12 3.80 -20.38
N VAL A 133 2.08 4.62 -20.19
CA VAL A 133 0.68 4.20 -20.29
C VAL A 133 0.08 4.77 -21.57
N GLY A 134 -0.29 3.89 -22.49
CA GLY A 134 -0.89 4.22 -23.78
C GLY A 134 -2.39 3.84 -23.85
N PRO A 135 -3.03 4.07 -25.02
CA PRO A 135 -4.42 3.69 -25.24
C PRO A 135 -4.70 2.22 -24.92
N GLY A 136 -5.86 1.95 -24.32
CA GLY A 136 -6.23 0.60 -23.88
C GLY A 136 -5.35 0.05 -22.74
N GLY A 137 -4.54 0.90 -22.10
CA GLY A 137 -3.77 0.52 -20.93
C GLY A 137 -4.62 0.42 -19.66
N ILE A 138 -4.00 -0.13 -18.61
CA ILE A 138 -4.59 -0.26 -17.29
C ILE A 138 -4.92 1.12 -16.70
N VAL A 139 -6.07 1.22 -16.04
CA VAL A 139 -6.58 2.48 -15.50
C VAL A 139 -5.87 2.83 -14.20
N ASN A 140 -5.57 4.11 -13.98
CA ASN A 140 -5.06 4.57 -12.70
C ASN A 140 -6.08 4.30 -11.59
N GLY A 141 -5.62 3.69 -10.50
CA GLY A 141 -6.50 3.38 -9.39
C GLY A 141 -5.87 2.54 -8.31
N LEU A 142 -6.59 2.41 -7.19
CA LEU A 142 -6.33 1.42 -6.17
C LEU A 142 -7.04 0.12 -6.54
N TYR A 143 -6.27 -0.96 -6.60
CA TYR A 143 -6.73 -2.31 -6.88
C TYR A 143 -6.56 -3.20 -5.66
N SER A 144 -7.48 -4.15 -5.44
CA SER A 144 -7.13 -5.34 -4.67
C SER A 144 -6.25 -6.24 -5.54
N ILE A 145 -5.32 -6.96 -4.92
CA ILE A 145 -4.48 -7.95 -5.60
C ILE A 145 -4.54 -9.27 -4.84
N HIS A 146 -4.77 -10.35 -5.58
CA HIS A 146 -4.69 -11.72 -5.07
C HIS A 146 -3.63 -12.48 -5.86
N LEU A 147 -2.56 -12.86 -5.18
CA LEU A 147 -1.41 -13.56 -5.73
C LEU A 147 -1.45 -15.04 -5.31
N ARG A 148 -1.03 -15.92 -6.23
CA ARG A 148 -0.87 -17.35 -6.03
C ARG A 148 0.48 -17.81 -6.55
N VAL A 149 1.13 -18.72 -5.82
CA VAL A 149 2.34 -19.41 -6.31
C VAL A 149 1.89 -20.54 -7.25
N LEU A 150 2.53 -20.65 -8.42
CA LEU A 150 2.17 -21.63 -9.45
C LEU A 150 2.99 -22.93 -9.40
N ASP A 151 4.06 -22.96 -8.60
CA ASP A 151 4.99 -24.10 -8.50
C ASP A 151 4.58 -25.14 -7.43
N GLY A 152 3.27 -25.33 -7.22
CA GLY A 152 2.72 -26.36 -6.33
C GLY A 152 2.81 -26.05 -4.82
N VAL A 153 3.13 -24.82 -4.45
CA VAL A 153 3.05 -24.33 -3.06
C VAL A 153 1.68 -23.69 -2.85
N ASP A 154 0.91 -24.19 -1.89
CA ASP A 154 -0.35 -23.59 -1.48
C ASP A 154 -0.08 -22.36 -0.59
N ALA A 155 0.36 -21.30 -1.23
CA ALA A 155 0.58 -20.00 -0.62
C ALA A 155 -0.07 -18.93 -1.49
N GLY A 156 -1.09 -18.28 -0.92
CA GLY A 156 -1.74 -17.11 -1.48
C GLY A 156 -1.37 -15.87 -0.67
N LEU A 157 -1.17 -14.74 -1.36
CA LEU A 157 -1.02 -13.44 -0.73
C LEU A 157 -2.12 -12.52 -1.24
N SER A 158 -2.64 -11.67 -0.37
CA SER A 158 -3.65 -10.67 -0.69
C SER A 158 -3.17 -9.32 -0.19
N GLY A 159 -3.53 -8.25 -0.89
CA GLY A 159 -3.10 -6.90 -0.56
C GLY A 159 -3.78 -5.87 -1.46
N VAL A 160 -3.19 -4.66 -1.49
CA VAL A 160 -3.61 -3.59 -2.38
C VAL A 160 -2.47 -3.10 -3.27
N MET A 161 -2.82 -2.59 -4.44
CA MET A 161 -1.88 -2.04 -5.43
C MET A 161 -2.45 -0.75 -6.03
N LEU A 162 -1.80 0.37 -5.76
CA LEU A 162 -2.02 1.64 -6.43
C LEU A 162 -1.21 1.69 -7.73
N LEU A 163 -1.93 1.85 -8.84
CA LEU A 163 -1.37 2.09 -10.16
C LEU A 163 -1.59 3.56 -10.52
N LEU A 164 -0.50 4.28 -10.77
CA LEU A 164 -0.55 5.71 -11.06
C LEU A 164 0.52 6.10 -12.08
N ASP A 165 0.11 6.32 -13.33
CA ASP A 165 0.97 6.82 -14.41
C ASP A 165 2.29 6.06 -14.52
N GLY A 166 2.19 4.74 -14.69
CA GLY A 166 3.33 3.84 -14.83
C GLY A 166 4.11 3.56 -13.54
N ARG A 167 3.63 3.99 -12.37
CA ARG A 167 4.13 3.60 -11.04
C ARG A 167 3.28 2.50 -10.42
N ILE A 168 3.95 1.63 -9.67
CA ILE A 168 3.34 0.68 -8.74
C ILE A 168 3.72 1.10 -7.32
N LEU A 169 2.72 1.30 -6.48
CA LEU A 169 2.85 1.40 -5.03
C LEU A 169 1.86 0.42 -4.41
N GLY A 170 2.17 -0.21 -3.29
CA GLY A 170 1.20 -1.12 -2.68
C GLY A 170 1.77 -1.86 -1.50
N GLY A 171 1.02 -2.85 -1.05
CA GLY A 171 1.46 -3.71 0.02
C GLY A 171 0.32 -4.46 0.69
N ASP A 172 0.68 -5.06 1.81
CA ASP A 172 -0.19 -5.81 2.68
C ASP A 172 0.16 -5.48 4.15
N ALA A 173 -0.28 -6.32 5.09
CA ALA A 173 -0.02 -6.10 6.51
C ALA A 173 1.48 -6.16 6.90
N PHE A 174 2.35 -6.75 6.07
CA PHE A 174 3.76 -7.05 6.37
C PHE A 174 4.74 -6.57 5.31
N PHE A 175 4.31 -6.54 4.04
CA PHE A 175 5.13 -6.18 2.89
C PHE A 175 4.63 -4.92 2.20
N TYR A 176 5.54 -4.24 1.52
CA TYR A 176 5.23 -3.16 0.58
C TYR A 176 5.85 -3.45 -0.79
N TYR A 177 5.16 -2.93 -1.80
CA TYR A 177 5.48 -3.14 -3.21
C TYR A 177 5.83 -1.80 -3.84
N LEU A 178 7.00 -1.69 -4.44
CA LEU A 178 7.42 -0.55 -5.25
C LEU A 178 7.71 -1.03 -6.66
N GLY A 179 7.37 -0.26 -7.68
CA GLY A 179 7.66 -0.71 -9.04
C GLY A 179 7.27 0.26 -10.13
N SER A 180 7.44 -0.22 -11.37
CA SER A 180 6.97 0.47 -12.55
C SER A 180 6.26 -0.49 -13.49
N TYR A 181 5.36 0.06 -14.30
CA TYR A 181 4.69 -0.70 -15.34
C TYR A 181 4.55 0.13 -16.61
N SER A 182 4.56 -0.54 -17.76
CA SER A 182 4.07 0.00 -19.02
C SER A 182 2.82 -0.75 -19.45
N SER A 183 1.87 -0.06 -20.05
CA SER A 183 0.60 -0.67 -20.46
C SER A 183 0.02 0.00 -21.70
N ALA A 184 -0.46 -0.80 -22.65
CA ALA A 184 -1.16 -0.38 -23.85
C ALA A 184 -1.87 -1.59 -24.47
N ASP A 185 -2.90 -1.34 -25.27
CA ASP A 185 -3.56 -2.36 -26.11
C ASP A 185 -4.03 -3.60 -25.32
N GLY A 186 -4.58 -3.38 -24.12
CA GLY A 186 -5.06 -4.44 -23.22
C GLY A 186 -3.96 -5.29 -22.59
N ARG A 187 -2.69 -4.86 -22.68
CA ARG A 187 -1.54 -5.55 -22.09
C ARG A 187 -0.77 -4.65 -21.14
N TRP A 188 -0.07 -5.28 -20.23
CA TRP A 188 0.82 -4.58 -19.30
C TRP A 188 1.98 -5.48 -18.90
N LYS A 189 3.09 -4.85 -18.53
CA LYS A 189 4.29 -5.51 -18.04
C LYS A 189 5.04 -4.56 -17.13
N GLY A 190 5.86 -5.11 -16.25
CA GLY A 190 6.59 -4.28 -15.31
C GLY A 190 7.47 -5.09 -14.39
N GLU A 191 7.97 -4.38 -13.39
CA GLU A 191 8.78 -4.93 -12.33
C GLU A 191 8.28 -4.42 -10.98
N ILE A 192 8.32 -5.31 -9.99
CA ILE A 192 7.94 -5.03 -8.60
C ILE A 192 9.11 -5.43 -7.71
N LEU A 193 9.45 -4.55 -6.79
CA LEU A 193 10.29 -4.82 -5.64
C LEU A 193 9.37 -5.06 -4.45
N ASN A 194 9.48 -6.24 -3.86
CA ASN A 194 8.76 -6.62 -2.65
C ASN A 194 9.71 -6.56 -1.46
N GLN A 195 9.40 -5.75 -0.45
CA GLN A 195 10.20 -5.61 0.76
C GLN A 195 9.34 -5.72 2.01
N GLU A 196 9.90 -6.31 3.06
CA GLU A 196 9.26 -6.41 4.37
C GLU A 196 9.36 -5.07 5.10
N HIS A 197 8.25 -4.50 5.55
CA HIS A 197 8.26 -3.29 6.41
C HIS A 197 8.09 -3.60 7.90
N THR A 198 7.59 -4.79 8.21
CA THR A 198 7.42 -5.32 9.57
C THR A 198 7.76 -6.81 9.59
N PRO A 199 8.67 -7.28 10.46
CA PRO A 199 9.00 -8.70 10.56
C PRO A 199 7.76 -9.58 10.79
N ALA A 200 7.47 -10.49 9.86
CA ALA A 200 6.44 -11.50 9.96
C ALA A 200 6.90 -12.61 10.95
N LYS A 201 6.91 -12.30 12.25
CA LYS A 201 7.28 -13.28 13.28
C LYS A 201 6.18 -14.35 13.41
N GLY A 202 6.44 -15.55 12.88
CA GLY A 202 5.59 -16.73 13.08
C GLY A 202 4.70 -17.11 11.89
N GLU A 203 4.64 -16.28 10.85
CA GLU A 203 4.10 -16.65 9.54
C GLU A 203 5.27 -17.06 8.63
N ASN A 204 5.13 -18.13 7.84
CA ASN A 204 6.14 -18.51 6.85
C ASN A 204 6.01 -17.56 5.65
N PRO A 205 6.82 -16.49 5.53
CA PRO A 205 6.66 -15.56 4.44
C PRO A 205 7.08 -16.26 3.16
N VAL A 206 6.30 -16.11 2.08
CA VAL A 206 6.54 -16.77 0.78
C VAL A 206 7.97 -16.55 0.28
N PHE A 207 8.60 -15.44 0.68
CA PHE A 207 9.95 -15.03 0.29
C PHE A 207 10.98 -14.99 1.43
N GLY A 208 10.65 -15.46 2.64
CA GLY A 208 11.61 -15.60 3.74
C GLY A 208 12.23 -14.30 4.28
N GLY A 209 11.55 -13.16 4.15
CA GLY A 209 12.00 -11.87 4.70
C GLY A 209 13.08 -11.14 3.88
N HIS A 210 13.28 -11.52 2.61
CA HIS A 210 14.23 -10.88 1.72
C HIS A 210 13.55 -9.93 0.73
N GLU A 211 14.30 -8.92 0.27
CA GLU A 211 13.94 -8.15 -0.92
C GLU A 211 13.84 -9.10 -2.12
N VAL A 212 12.70 -9.05 -2.82
CA VAL A 212 12.44 -9.89 -3.99
C VAL A 212 12.01 -9.02 -5.16
N GLY A 213 12.79 -9.08 -6.23
CA GLY A 213 12.42 -8.55 -7.53
C GLY A 213 11.50 -9.52 -8.27
N ILE A 214 10.42 -8.97 -8.84
CA ILE A 214 9.41 -9.70 -9.59
C ILE A 214 9.24 -9.01 -10.95
N GLY A 215 9.70 -9.67 -12.02
CA GLY A 215 9.36 -9.27 -13.38
C GLY A 215 8.03 -9.91 -13.79
N PHE A 216 7.12 -9.17 -14.40
CA PHE A 216 5.82 -9.68 -14.79
C PHE A 216 5.33 -9.18 -16.16
N SER A 217 4.37 -9.91 -16.72
CA SER A 217 3.56 -9.47 -17.85
C SER A 217 2.14 -10.03 -17.76
N GLY A 218 1.19 -9.39 -18.43
CA GLY A 218 -0.17 -9.88 -18.44
C GLY A 218 -1.15 -9.03 -19.25
N ALA A 219 -2.43 -9.19 -18.93
CA ALA A 219 -3.54 -8.56 -19.62
C ALA A 219 -4.30 -7.62 -18.68
N CYS A 220 -4.91 -6.57 -19.24
CA CYS A 220 -5.74 -5.62 -18.51
C CYS A 220 -6.98 -5.27 -19.34
N ALA A 221 -8.13 -5.14 -18.68
CA ALA A 221 -9.39 -4.79 -19.32
C ALA A 221 -10.34 -4.19 -18.29
N GLY A 222 -10.77 -2.94 -18.51
CA GLY A 222 -11.74 -2.27 -17.66
C GLY A 222 -11.29 -2.20 -16.20
N ASP A 223 -12.06 -2.84 -15.32
CA ASP A 223 -11.86 -2.87 -13.86
C ASP A 223 -10.96 -4.03 -13.40
N ARG A 224 -10.29 -4.75 -14.31
CA ARG A 224 -9.49 -5.94 -13.97
C ARG A 224 -8.16 -6.00 -14.70
N ALA A 225 -7.21 -6.68 -14.06
CA ALA A 225 -5.97 -7.09 -14.70
C ALA A 225 -5.49 -8.42 -14.16
N GLU A 226 -4.67 -9.09 -14.95
CA GLU A 226 -4.01 -10.34 -14.57
C GLU A 226 -2.53 -10.21 -14.89
N LEU A 227 -1.68 -10.82 -14.08
CA LEU A 227 -0.25 -10.95 -14.34
C LEU A 227 0.23 -12.37 -14.10
N GLU A 228 1.21 -12.76 -14.89
CA GLU A 228 2.15 -13.83 -14.56
C GLU A 228 3.52 -13.22 -14.35
N GLY A 229 4.20 -13.66 -13.28
CA GLY A 229 5.49 -13.11 -12.89
C GLY A 229 6.47 -14.18 -12.43
N ILE A 230 7.73 -13.79 -12.42
CA ILE A 230 8.83 -14.60 -11.88
C ILE A 230 9.46 -13.81 -10.75
N ALA A 231 9.39 -14.36 -9.54
CA ALA A 231 10.07 -13.86 -8.36
C ALA A 231 11.43 -14.53 -8.20
N LEU A 232 12.47 -13.72 -7.99
CA LEU A 232 13.82 -14.20 -7.70
C LEU A 232 14.08 -14.13 -6.19
N ALA A 233 13.94 -15.27 -5.51
CA ALA A 233 14.16 -15.39 -4.07
C ALA A 233 15.46 -16.17 -3.80
N GLY A 234 16.56 -15.43 -3.61
CA GLY A 234 17.90 -16.01 -3.46
C GLY A 234 18.31 -16.82 -4.69
N LYS A 235 18.50 -18.14 -4.54
CA LYS A 235 18.84 -19.06 -5.65
C LYS A 235 17.63 -19.71 -6.33
N ARG A 236 16.41 -19.36 -5.90
CA ARG A 236 15.16 -19.98 -6.40
C ARG A 236 14.40 -18.98 -7.25
N SER A 237 13.86 -19.47 -8.35
CA SER A 237 12.85 -18.78 -9.16
C SER A 237 11.49 -19.35 -8.79
N LEU A 238 10.53 -18.47 -8.50
CA LEU A 238 9.14 -18.84 -8.21
C LEU A 238 8.22 -18.25 -9.28
N ARG A 239 7.37 -19.08 -9.87
CA ARG A 239 6.30 -18.62 -10.77
C ARG A 239 5.11 -18.14 -9.96
N LEU A 240 4.60 -16.98 -10.33
CA LEU A 240 3.51 -16.31 -9.67
C LEU A 240 2.41 -16.01 -10.69
N GLY A 241 1.16 -16.10 -10.25
CA GLY A 241 0.02 -15.51 -10.95
C GLY A 241 -0.70 -14.56 -10.01
N ALA A 242 -1.22 -13.45 -10.49
CA ALA A 242 -2.09 -12.60 -9.70
C ALA A 242 -3.25 -12.03 -10.52
N THR A 243 -4.35 -11.77 -9.82
CA THR A 243 -5.54 -11.09 -10.36
C THR A 243 -5.75 -9.79 -9.59
N LEU A 244 -6.04 -8.72 -10.31
CA LEU A 244 -6.31 -7.40 -9.78
C LEU A 244 -7.76 -7.01 -10.07
N ARG A 245 -8.41 -6.35 -9.11
CA ARG A 245 -9.73 -5.74 -9.27
C ARG A 245 -9.71 -4.29 -8.80
N LEU A 246 -10.14 -3.38 -9.66
CA LEU A 246 -10.21 -1.96 -9.37
C LEU A 246 -11.24 -1.71 -8.27
N MET A 247 -10.81 -1.00 -7.24
CA MET A 247 -11.67 -0.56 -6.13
C MET A 247 -12.01 0.91 -6.25
N ARG A 248 -11.03 1.73 -6.62
CA ARG A 248 -11.19 3.19 -6.75
C ARG A 248 -10.30 3.74 -7.87
N THR A 249 -10.90 4.45 -8.82
CA THR A 249 -10.17 5.25 -9.81
C THR A 249 -9.50 6.45 -9.16
N VAL A 250 -8.34 6.87 -9.66
CA VAL A 250 -7.63 8.05 -9.13
C VAL A 250 -7.45 9.15 -10.16
#